data_AF-A0A6H9Z2K0-F1
#
_entry.id   AF-A0A6H9Z2K0-F1
#
_cell.length_a   1.000
_cell.length_b   1.000
_cell.length_c   1.000
_cell.angle_alpha   90.00
_cell.angle_beta   90.00
_cell.angle_gamma   90.00
#
_symmetry.space_group_name_H-M   'P 1'
#
loop_
_entity.id
_entity.type
_entity.pdbx_description
1 polymer ?
#
loop_
_entity_poly.entity_id
_entity_poly.type
_entity_poly.pdbx_seq_one_letter_code
_entity_poly.pdbx_strand_id
1 'polypeptide(L)' 'MSERAAPFYCPYCGEEHLEPYAEDGTWFCRDCVRAFRLKFLGVGAPQTHGAPQTHKEIPQ' A
#
# COMPACT_ATOMS: atom_id res chain seq x y z
N MET A 1 -7.73 18.51 -2.20
CA MET A 1 -6.45 17.79 -2.32
C MET A 1 -6.50 16.97 -3.59
N SER A 2 -5.54 17.15 -4.50
CA SER A 2 -5.46 16.29 -5.69
C SER A 2 -5.08 14.88 -5.23
N GLU A 3 -5.84 13.85 -5.62
CA GLU A 3 -5.52 12.43 -5.38
C GLU A 3 -4.29 11.94 -6.17
N ARG A 4 -3.44 12.86 -6.64
CA ARG A 4 -2.30 12.61 -7.53
C ARG A 4 -1.02 12.30 -6.76
N ALA A 5 -1.10 11.55 -5.67
CA ALA A 5 0.10 11.03 -5.04
C ALA A 5 0.69 9.95 -5.96
N ALA A 6 1.75 10.29 -6.69
CA ALA A 6 2.50 9.33 -7.46
C ALA A 6 3.38 8.48 -6.52
N PRO A 7 3.35 7.15 -6.61
CA PRO A 7 4.34 6.31 -5.97
C PRO A 7 5.71 6.55 -6.63
N PHE A 8 6.76 6.56 -5.83
CA PHE A 8 8.14 6.61 -6.35
C PHE A 8 8.63 5.22 -6.80
N TYR A 9 8.21 4.15 -6.11
CA TYR A 9 8.68 2.78 -6.35
C TYR A 9 7.54 1.79 -6.60
N CYS A 10 7.74 0.84 -7.51
CA CYS A 10 6.82 -0.25 -7.74
C CYS A 10 6.73 -1.15 -6.48
N PRO A 11 5.52 -1.41 -5.93
CA PRO A 11 5.39 -2.26 -4.75
C PRO A 11 5.73 -3.74 -5.01
N TYR A 12 5.94 -4.14 -6.26
CA TYR A 12 6.24 -5.52 -6.64
C TYR A 12 7.71 -5.78 -6.96
N CYS A 13 8.41 -4.84 -7.60
CA CYS A 13 9.82 -5.03 -7.99
C CYS A 13 10.78 -3.97 -7.44
N GLY A 14 10.28 -2.88 -6.85
CA GLY A 14 11.12 -1.82 -6.31
C GLY A 14 11.69 -0.84 -7.36
N GLU A 15 11.35 -1.00 -8.64
CA GLU A 15 11.79 -0.10 -9.71
C GLU A 15 10.96 1.19 -9.79
N GLU A 16 11.54 2.23 -10.37
CA GLU A 16 10.95 3.58 -10.47
C GLU A 16 10.27 3.86 -11.82
N HIS A 17 10.30 2.92 -12.78
CA HIS A 17 9.68 3.11 -14.10
C HIS A 17 8.15 2.88 -14.06
N LEU A 18 7.46 3.81 -13.40
CA LEU A 18 6.01 3.84 -13.23
C LEU A 18 5.35 4.88 -14.15
N GLU A 19 4.30 4.48 -14.85
CA GLU A 19 3.48 5.36 -15.70
C GLU A 19 2.01 5.36 -15.25
N PRO A 20 1.28 6.50 -15.34
CA PRO A 20 -0.16 6.51 -15.12
C PRO A 20 -0.88 5.54 -16.05
N TYR A 21 -1.89 4.85 -15.53
CA TYR A 21 -2.69 3.89 -16.28
C TYR A 21 -4.14 4.39 -16.49
N ALA A 22 -5.00 3.55 -17.06
CA ALA A 22 -6.30 3.91 -17.63
C ALA A 22 -7.24 4.75 -16.74
N GLU A 23 -7.15 4.63 -15.42
CA GLU A 23 -8.00 5.34 -14.46
C GLU A 23 -7.16 6.14 -13.46
N ASP A 24 -7.77 7.16 -12.84
CA ASP A 24 -7.11 7.93 -11.78
C ASP A 24 -6.63 7.03 -10.63
N GLY A 25 -5.42 7.30 -10.15
CA GLY A 25 -4.77 6.50 -9.11
C GLY A 25 -4.30 5.11 -9.57
N THR A 26 -4.40 4.78 -10.87
CA THR A 26 -3.83 3.55 -11.43
C THR A 26 -2.47 3.78 -12.06
N TRP A 27 -1.62 2.76 -11.96
CA TRP A 27 -0.21 2.79 -12.34
C TRP A 27 0.20 1.49 -13.02
N PHE A 28 1.10 1.59 -14.00
CA PHE A 28 1.73 0.47 -14.66
C PHE A 28 3.25 0.55 -14.49
N CYS A 29 3.88 -0.58 -14.15
CA CYS A 29 5.34 -0.69 -14.08
C CYS A 29 5.90 -1.31 -15.36
N ARG A 30 6.84 -0.60 -16.01
CA ARG A 30 7.47 -1.03 -17.26
C ARG A 30 8.39 -2.25 -17.08
N ASP A 31 9.04 -2.39 -15.93
CA ASP A 31 10.04 -3.45 -15.70
C ASP A 31 9.40 -4.80 -15.36
N CYS A 32 8.37 -4.80 -14.51
CA CYS A 32 7.71 -6.03 -14.07
C CYS A 32 6.32 -6.25 -14.68
N VAL A 33 5.87 -5.37 -15.57
CA VAL A 33 4.65 -5.49 -16.37
C VAL A 33 3.37 -5.64 -15.54
N ARG A 34 3.33 -5.05 -14.34
CA ARG A 34 2.16 -5.10 -13.44
C ARG A 34 1.43 -3.76 -13.44
N ALA A 35 0.10 -3.84 -13.53
CA ALA A 35 -0.80 -2.73 -13.28
C ALA A 35 -1.38 -2.82 -11.86
N PHE A 36 -1.52 -1.69 -11.18
CA PHE A 36 -2.07 -1.62 -9.82
C PHE A 36 -2.76 -0.28 -9.57
N ARG A 37 -3.56 -0.20 -8.49
CA ARG A 37 -4.25 1.02 -8.05
C ARG A 37 -3.79 1.41 -6.65
N LEU A 38 -3.59 2.69 -6.42
CA LEU A 38 -3.45 3.27 -5.09
C LEU A 38 -4.72 3.98 -4.68
N LYS A 39 -5.07 3.85 -3.40
CA LYS A 39 -6.20 4.55 -2.80
C LYS A 39 -5.78 5.06 -1.43
N PHE A 40 -5.94 6.36 -1.20
CA PHE A 40 -5.80 6.91 0.14
C PHE A 40 -6.98 6.45 1.00
N LEU A 41 -6.69 5.81 2.13
CA LEU A 41 -7.71 5.26 3.03
C LEU A 41 -8.00 6.19 4.23
N GLY A 42 -7.06 7.07 4.58
CA GLY A 42 -7.16 7.95 5.75
C GLY A 42 -5.82 8.08 6.49
N VAL A 43 -5.78 8.95 7.49
CA VAL A 43 -4.65 9.05 8.44
C VAL A 43 -4.98 8.19 9.65
N GLY A 44 -4.14 7.19 9.93
CA GLY A 44 -4.28 6.35 11.13
C GLY A 44 -3.80 7.05 12.40
N ALA A 45 -4.28 6.58 13.55
CA ALA A 45 -3.69 6.91 14.84
C ALA A 45 -2.59 5.88 15.19
N PRO A 46 -1.50 6.28 15.88
CA PRO A 46 -0.50 5.34 16.37
C PRO A 46 -1.16 4.29 17.28
N GLN A 47 -0.99 3.01 16.93
CA GLN A 47 -1.34 1.91 17.83
C GLN A 47 -0.26 1.90 18.92
N THR A 48 -0.58 2.32 20.15
CA THR A 48 0.29 2.00 21.27
C THR A 48 0.13 0.50 21.54
N HIS A 49 1.04 -0.32 21.02
CA HIS A 49 1.14 -1.73 21.41
C HIS A 49 1.60 -1.81 22.87
N GLY A 50 0.72 -1.46 23.79
CA GLY A 50 0.98 -1.30 25.22
C GLY A 50 0.09 -2.21 26.05
N ALA A 51 0.07 -3.51 25.75
CA ALA A 51 -0.26 -4.56 26.71
C ALA A 51 0.13 -5.92 26.10
N PRO A 52 0.80 -6.82 26.85
CA PRO A 52 0.97 -8.20 26.42
C PRO A 52 -0.41 -8.82 26.24
N GLN A 53 -0.70 -9.28 25.02
CA GLN A 53 -1.93 -10.02 24.76
C GLN A 53 -1.79 -11.37 25.46
N THR A 54 -2.54 -11.57 26.54
CA THR A 54 -2.63 -12.87 27.20
C THR A 54 -3.26 -13.80 26.17
N HIS A 55 -2.46 -14.62 25.50
CA HIS A 55 -2.96 -15.70 24.68
C HIS A 55 -3.70 -16.65 25.62
N LYS A 56 -5.04 -16.55 25.66
CA LYS A 56 -5.86 -17.50 26.42
C LYS A 56 -5.85 -18.80 25.62
N GLU A 57 -4.95 -19.71 25.98
CA GLU A 57 -4.92 -21.07 25.44
C GLU A 57 -6.32 -21.68 25.56
N ILE A 58 -6.87 -22.09 24.42
CA ILE A 58 -8.10 -22.88 24.32
C ILE A 58 -7.73 -24.30 24.76
N PRO A 59 -8.31 -24.84 25.84
CA PRO A 59 -8.06 -26.23 26.22
C PRO A 59 -8.59 -27.17 25.13
N GLN A 60 -7.83 -28.23 24.87
CA GLN A 60 -8.13 -29.32 23.93
C GLN A 60 -9.48 -30.00 24.24
#